data_AF-A0A3D2RXV0-F1
#
_entry.id   AF-A0A3D2RXV0-F1
#
_cell.length_a   1.000
_cell.length_b   1.000
_cell.length_c   1.000
_cell.angle_alpha   90.00
_cell.angle_beta   90.00
_cell.angle_gamma   90.00
#
_symmetry.space_group_name_H-M   'P 1'
#
loop_
_entity.id
_entity.type
_entity.pdbx_description
1 polymer ?
#
loop_
_entity_poly.entity_id
_entity_poly.type
_entity_poly.pdbx_seq_one_letter_code
_entity_poly.pdbx_strand_id
1 'polypeptide(L)'
;IVIDEEHETSYKQDSSPRYHARDVAIQRSKLENCIVVLGTATPSLESFYHTQQGKFHLISMPSRIGSREMPKVEIIDMREE
;
A
#
# COMPACT_ATOMS: atom_id res chain seq x y z
N ILE A 1 2.19 13.03 -6.92
CA ILE A 1 3.18 12.30 -6.08
C ILE A 1 2.89 10.81 -6.22
N VAL A 2 3.90 9.96 -6.39
CA VAL A 2 3.73 8.50 -6.43
C VAL A 2 4.49 7.91 -5.25
N ILE A 3 3.84 7.05 -4.48
CA ILE A 3 4.45 6.27 -3.40
C ILE A 3 4.31 4.81 -3.78
N ASP A 4 5.45 4.12 -3.86
CA ASP A 4 5.49 2.68 -4.07
C ASP A 4 5.62 1.98 -2.71
N GLU A 5 5.12 0.76 -2.60
CA GLU A 5 4.98 0.01 -1.35
C GLU A 5 4.42 0.86 -0.19
N GLU A 6 3.24 1.44 -0.40
CA GLU A 6 2.61 2.35 0.58
C GLU A 6 2.48 1.81 2.01
N HIS A 7 2.37 0.49 2.18
CA HIS A 7 2.27 -0.14 3.49
C HIS A 7 3.60 -0.21 4.25
N GLU A 8 4.72 0.14 3.60
CA GLU A 8 6.05 0.01 4.15
C GLU A 8 6.23 0.91 5.39
N THR A 9 6.66 0.28 6.48
CA THR A 9 6.84 0.93 7.79
C THR A 9 7.96 1.96 7.79
N SER A 10 8.94 1.86 6.87
CA SER A 10 10.01 2.84 6.72
C SER A 10 9.50 4.25 6.37
N TYR A 11 8.26 4.39 5.90
CA TYR A 11 7.61 5.68 5.70
C TYR A 11 7.15 6.36 7.00
N LYS A 12 7.23 5.68 8.14
CA LYS A 12 6.95 6.25 9.46
C LYS A 12 8.25 6.72 10.10
N GLN A 13 8.31 8.01 10.42
CA GLN A 13 9.40 8.59 11.19
C GLN A 13 9.07 8.53 12.68
N ASP A 14 9.84 7.76 13.45
CA ASP A 14 9.66 7.61 14.90
C ASP A 14 10.37 8.70 15.72
N SER A 15 11.39 9.34 15.15
CA SER A 15 12.10 10.46 15.77
C SER A 15 11.37 11.80 15.54
N SER A 16 11.63 12.81 16.37
CA SER A 16 10.98 14.12 16.20
C SER A 16 11.61 14.91 15.03
N PRO A 17 10.79 15.49 14.14
CA PRO A 17 9.33 15.46 14.10
C PRO A 17 8.78 14.12 13.60
N ARG A 18 7.77 13.59 14.31
CA ARG A 18 7.11 12.32 13.96
C ARG A 18 6.06 12.54 12.89
N TYR A 19 6.13 11.77 11.81
CA TYR A 19 5.15 11.82 10.72
C TYR A 19 5.13 10.51 9.94
N HIS A 20 4.07 10.33 9.14
CA HIS A 20 4.01 9.31 8.11
C HIS A 20 4.14 9.97 6.74
N ALA A 21 5.12 9.55 5.94
CA ALA A 21 5.42 10.16 4.64
C ALA A 21 4.21 10.12 3.67
N ARG A 22 3.41 9.04 3.71
CA ARG A 22 2.11 8.93 3.03
C ARG A 22 1.18 10.09 3.34
N ASP A 23 0.97 10.37 4.62
CA ASP A 23 0.04 11.42 5.04
C ASP A 23 0.57 12.80 4.66
N VAL A 24 1.90 13.00 4.76
CA VAL A 24 2.57 14.21 4.27
C VAL A 24 2.38 14.38 2.76
N ALA A 25 2.51 13.31 1.97
CA ALA A 25 2.27 13.36 0.53
C ALA A 25 0.82 13.71 0.20
N ILE A 26 -0.15 13.15 0.93
CA ILE A 26 -1.57 13.50 0.78
C ILE A 26 -1.79 14.99 1.08
N GLN A 27 -1.24 15.51 2.19
CA GLN A 27 -1.39 16.93 2.51
C GLN A 27 -0.70 17.84 1.50
N ARG A 28 0.53 17.50 1.11
CA ARG A 28 1.28 18.24 0.08
C ARG A 28 0.53 18.27 -1.25
N SER A 29 -0.11 17.18 -1.63
CA SER A 29 -0.89 17.11 -2.88
C SER A 29 -2.09 18.05 -2.88
N LYS A 30 -2.74 18.24 -1.73
CA LYS A 30 -3.85 19.19 -1.57
C LYS A 30 -3.37 20.63 -1.71
N LEU A 31 -2.21 20.96 -1.14
CA LEU A 31 -1.61 22.29 -1.25
C LEU A 31 -1.22 22.63 -2.70
N GLU A 32 -0.70 21.64 -3.42
CA GLU A 32 -0.22 21.80 -4.81
C GLU A 32 -1.30 21.46 -5.86
N ASN A 33 -2.53 21.15 -5.45
CA ASN A 33 -3.63 20.70 -6.31
C ASN A 33 -3.22 19.61 -7.31
N CYS A 34 -2.55 18.56 -6.83
CA CYS A 34 -2.09 17.44 -7.65
C CYS A 34 -2.57 16.07 -7.11
N ILE A 35 -2.39 15.03 -7.92
CA ILE A 35 -2.83 13.67 -7.59
C ILE A 35 -1.75 12.92 -6.80
N VAL A 36 -2.16 12.10 -5.83
CA VAL A 36 -1.31 11.06 -5.20
C VAL A 36 -1.71 9.70 -5.70
N VAL A 37 -0.72 8.90 -6.10
CA VAL A 37 -0.90 7.48 -6.42
C VAL A 37 -0.17 6.67 -5.33
N LEU A 38 -0.92 5.77 -4.69
CA LEU A 38 -0.41 4.83 -3.69
C LEU A 38 -0.36 3.45 -4.34
N GLY A 39 0.84 2.98 -4.68
CA GLY A 39 1.09 1.67 -5.25
C GLY A 39 1.44 0.67 -4.16
N THR A 40 0.80 -0.50 -4.18
CA THR A 40 1.21 -1.65 -3.36
C THR A 40 0.39 -2.89 -3.72
N ALA A 41 1.00 -4.08 -3.53
CA ALA A 41 0.31 -5.35 -3.61
C ALA A 41 -0.45 -5.71 -2.31
N THR A 42 -0.06 -5.13 -1.18
CA THR A 42 -0.57 -5.43 0.17
C THR A 42 -0.93 -4.13 0.89
N PRO A 43 -2.07 -3.51 0.55
CA PRO A 43 -2.43 -2.20 1.08
C PRO A 43 -2.52 -2.20 2.60
N SER A 44 -2.08 -1.12 3.22
CA SER A 44 -2.31 -0.91 4.65
C SER A 44 -3.82 -0.95 4.94
N LEU A 45 -4.20 -1.42 6.13
CA LEU A 45 -5.61 -1.51 6.53
C LEU A 45 -6.31 -0.14 6.42
N GLU A 46 -5.59 0.93 6.77
CA GLU A 46 -6.06 2.30 6.75
C GLU A 46 -6.36 2.79 5.32
N SER A 47 -5.42 2.57 4.38
CA SER A 47 -5.58 2.94 2.98
C SER A 47 -6.69 2.11 2.32
N PHE A 48 -6.77 0.81 2.62
CA PHE A 48 -7.85 -0.03 2.11
C PHE A 48 -9.22 0.43 2.66
N TYR A 49 -9.31 0.73 3.96
CA TYR A 49 -10.53 1.27 4.55
C TYR A 49 -10.95 2.61 3.92
N HIS A 50 -10.00 3.49 3.60
CA HIS A 50 -10.30 4.73 2.88
C HIS A 50 -10.87 4.52 1.48
N THR A 51 -10.52 3.42 0.79
CA THR A 51 -11.17 3.06 -0.47
C THR A 51 -12.62 2.62 -0.26
N GLN A 52 -12.88 1.81 0.78
CA GLN A 52 -14.24 1.38 1.14
C GLN A 52 -15.14 2.56 1.53
N GLN A 53 -14.58 3.58 2.18
CA GLN A 53 -15.28 4.81 2.55
C GLN A 53 -15.42 5.82 1.38
N GLY A 54 -14.92 5.50 0.18
CA GLY A 54 -14.97 6.39 -0.98
C GLY A 54 -14.04 7.61 -0.92
N LYS A 55 -13.13 7.67 0.07
CA LYS A 55 -12.14 8.75 0.17
C LYS A 55 -11.02 8.58 -0.85
N PHE A 56 -10.62 7.33 -1.10
CA PHE A 56 -9.63 6.96 -2.12
C PHE A 56 -10.30 6.19 -3.24
N HIS A 57 -9.77 6.31 -4.46
CA HIS A 57 -10.19 5.49 -5.60
C HIS A 57 -9.29 4.26 -5.71
N LEU A 58 -9.90 3.06 -5.67
CA LEU A 58 -9.16 1.80 -5.83
C LEU A 58 -9.02 1.45 -7.31
N ILE A 59 -7.77 1.34 -7.78
CA ILE A 59 -7.44 0.83 -9.11
C ILE A 59 -6.81 -0.54 -8.91
N SER A 60 -7.50 -1.61 -9.33
CA SER A 60 -7.02 -2.98 -9.17
C SER A 60 -6.35 -3.51 -10.45
N MET A 61 -5.24 -4.24 -10.28
CA MET A 61 -4.52 -4.93 -11.36
C MET A 61 -4.50 -6.44 -11.06
N PRO A 62 -5.58 -7.18 -11.36
CA PRO A 62 -5.72 -8.59 -10.95
C PRO A 62 -4.83 -9.56 -11.74
N SER A 63 -4.34 -9.14 -12.91
CA SER A 63 -3.51 -9.98 -13.79
C SER A 63 -2.03 -9.71 -13.56
N ARG A 64 -1.22 -10.77 -13.49
CA ARG A 64 0.24 -10.67 -13.44
C ARG A 64 0.80 -10.15 -14.77
N ILE A 65 1.90 -9.40 -14.67
CA ILE A 65 2.67 -8.98 -15.84
C ILE A 65 3.08 -10.22 -16.64
N GLY A 66 2.72 -10.23 -17.93
CA GLY A 66 3.07 -11.32 -18.86
C GLY A 66 2.40 -12.65 -18.57
N SER A 67 1.27 -12.68 -17.87
CA SER A 67 0.50 -13.90 -17.57
C SER A 67 1.32 -15.02 -16.90
N ARG A 68 2.33 -14.65 -16.11
CA ARG A 68 3.19 -15.62 -15.42
C ARG A 68 2.41 -16.43 -14.39
N GLU A 69 2.61 -17.74 -14.40
CA GLU A 69 2.02 -18.65 -13.42
C GLU A 69 2.51 -18.36 -11.99
N MET A 70 1.71 -18.76 -11.00
CA MET A 70 2.09 -18.70 -9.59
C MET A 70 3.07 -19.83 -9.25
N PRO A 71 3.99 -19.64 -8.28
CA PRO A 71 4.81 -20.74 -7.80
C PRO A 71 3.93 -21.85 -7.21
N LYS A 72 4.38 -23.10 -7.30
CA LYS A 72 3.74 -24.22 -6.58
C LYS A 72 3.97 -24.01 -5.08
N VAL A 73 2.89 -24.11 -4.30
CA VAL A 73 2.90 -23.95 -2.84
C VAL A 73 2.27 -25.19 -2.21
N GLU A 74 2.91 -25.70 -1.16
CA GLU A 74 2.43 -26.84 -0.37
C GLU A 74 2.31 -26.41 1.10
N ILE A 75 1.25 -26.85 1.77
CA ILE A 75 1.04 -26.61 3.20
C ILE A 75 1.45 -27.89 3.92
N ILE A 76 2.43 -27.79 4.81
CA ILE A 76 2.92 -28.92 5.61
C ILE A 76 2.36 -28.78 7.04
N ASP A 77 1.80 -29.86 7.56
CA ASP A 77 1.30 -29.93 8.93
C ASP A 77 2.42 -30.35 9.89
N MET A 78 2.73 -29.48 10.85
CA MET A 78 3.84 -29.67 11.80
C MET A 78 3.42 -30.41 13.09
N ARG A 79 2.16 -30.85 13.22
CA ARG A 79 1.65 -31.46 14.47
C ARG A 79 2.17 -32.87 14.75
N GLU A 80 2.82 -33.50 13.78
CA GLU A 80 3.39 -34.84 13.89
C GLU A 80 4.93 -34.86 14.07
N GLU A 81 5.56 -33.68 14.24
CA GLU A 81 6.92 -33.52 14.82
C GLU A 81 6.86 -33.37 16.35
#